data_AF-A0A931VEQ3-F1
#
_entry.id   AF-A0A931VEQ3-F1
#
_cell.length_a   1.000
_cell.length_b   1.000
_cell.length_c   1.000
_cell.angle_alpha   90.00
_cell.angle_beta   90.00
_cell.angle_gamma   90.00
#
_symmetry.space_group_name_H-M   'P 1'
#
loop_
_entity.id
_entity.type
_entity.pdbx_description
1 polymer ?
#
loop_
_entity_poly.entity_id
_entity_poly.type
_entity_poly.pdbx_seq_one_letter_code
_entity_poly.pdbx_strand_id
1 'polypeptide(L)'
;MNITDLFPFLDGITLEGIVKIPLLLLLGMYIIFALILLNKTRSLGRLIFLKSSIATVLLNTLALLHVLAALLLFVLTLVIL
;
A
#
# COMPACT_ATOMS: atom_id res chain seq x y z
N MET A 1 -11.14 36.43 1.63
CA MET A 1 -12.10 35.30 1.53
C MET A 1 -11.43 34.13 2.20
N ASN A 2 -11.98 33.64 3.31
CA ASN A 2 -11.32 32.62 4.14
C ASN A 2 -11.51 31.25 3.49
N ILE A 3 -10.48 30.41 3.51
CA ILE A 3 -10.50 29.06 2.90
C ILE A 3 -11.59 28.17 3.53
N THR A 4 -11.99 28.47 4.76
CA THR A 4 -13.10 27.82 5.48
C THR A 4 -14.47 28.07 4.83
N ASP A 5 -14.66 29.20 4.15
CA ASP A 5 -15.94 29.53 3.50
C ASP A 5 -16.16 28.74 2.19
N LEU A 6 -15.09 28.17 1.62
CA LEU A 6 -15.13 27.42 0.36
C LEU A 6 -15.49 25.94 0.55
N PHE A 7 -15.30 25.39 1.74
CA PHE A 7 -15.45 23.95 2.02
C PHE A 7 -16.12 23.71 3.39
N PRO A 8 -17.42 24.01 3.54
CA PRO A 8 -18.17 23.88 4.80
C PRO A 8 -18.23 22.43 5.35
N PHE A 9 -17.87 21.44 4.53
CA PHE A 9 -17.74 20.04 4.95
C PHE A 9 -16.46 19.75 5.75
N LEU A 10 -15.52 20.69 5.84
CA LEU A 10 -14.31 20.58 6.64
C LEU A 10 -14.48 21.11 8.08
N ASP A 11 -15.54 21.87 8.38
CA ASP A 11 -15.79 22.46 9.71
C ASP A 11 -16.02 21.41 10.83
N GLY A 12 -16.33 20.17 10.47
CA GLY A 12 -16.47 19.05 11.40
C GLY A 12 -15.29 18.07 11.40
N ILE A 13 -14.30 18.26 10.52
CA ILE A 13 -13.17 17.33 10.38
C ILE A 13 -11.98 17.95 11.08
N THR A 14 -11.60 17.37 12.23
CA THR A 14 -10.37 17.75 12.93
C THR A 14 -9.17 17.64 11.97
N LEU A 15 -8.14 18.48 12.18
CA LEU A 15 -6.91 18.46 11.39
C LEU A 15 -6.32 17.03 11.28
N GLU A 16 -6.50 16.25 12.34
CA GLU A 16 -6.15 14.83 12.41
C GLU A 16 -6.91 13.98 11.39
N GLY A 17 -8.23 14.13 11.27
CA GLY A 17 -9.05 13.43 10.26
C GLY A 17 -8.69 13.83 8.83
N ILE A 18 -8.37 15.10 8.60
CA ILE A 18 -7.93 15.60 7.28
C ILE A 18 -6.61 14.96 6.84
N VAL A 19 -5.68 14.70 7.76
CA VAL A 19 -4.39 14.04 7.46
C VAL A 19 -4.56 12.52 7.29
N LYS A 20 -5.44 11.91 8.08
CA LYS A 20 -5.69 10.46 8.10
C LYS A 20 -6.27 9.93 6.77
N ILE A 21 -7.17 10.66 6.13
CA ILE A 21 -7.82 10.28 4.86
C ILE A 21 -6.80 10.11 3.69
N PRO A 22 -5.95 11.09 3.35
CA PRO A 22 -4.94 10.93 2.31
C PRO A 22 -3.89 9.89 2.67
N LEU A 23 -3.57 9.70 3.96
CA LEU A 23 -2.65 8.65 4.42
C LEU A 23 -3.19 7.25 4.14
N LEU A 24 -4.47 7.02 4.45
CA LEU A 24 -5.18 5.77 4.13
C LEU A 24 -5.25 5.52 2.63
N LEU A 25 -5.50 6.57 1.84
CA LEU A 25 -5.57 6.46 0.40
C LEU A 25 -4.20 6.12 -0.23
N LEU A 26 -3.14 6.76 0.25
CA LEU A 26 -1.75 6.45 -0.14
C LEU A 26 -1.38 5.01 0.23
N LEU A 27 -1.76 4.56 1.42
CA LEU A 27 -1.48 3.21 1.89
C LEU A 27 -2.23 2.15 1.07
N GLY A 28 -3.51 2.40 0.73
CA GLY A 28 -4.29 1.56 -0.17
C GLY A 28 -3.69 1.48 -1.58
N MET A 29 -3.28 2.62 -2.14
CA MET A 29 -2.57 2.66 -3.43
C MET A 29 -1.25 1.89 -3.40
N TYR A 30 -0.49 2.00 -2.31
CA TYR A 30 0.75 1.27 -2.12
C TYR A 30 0.54 -0.25 -2.12
N ILE A 31 -0.51 -0.75 -1.45
CA ILE A 31 -0.86 -2.18 -1.45
C ILE A 31 -1.18 -2.66 -2.87
N ILE A 32 -1.99 -1.92 -3.62
CA ILE A 32 -2.35 -2.26 -5.00
C ILE A 32 -1.08 -2.29 -5.87
N PHE A 33 -0.21 -1.29 -5.73
CA PHE A 33 1.07 -1.25 -6.43
C PHE A 33 1.96 -2.45 -6.08
N ALA A 34 2.06 -2.82 -4.80
CA ALA A 34 2.84 -3.96 -4.33
C ALA A 34 2.30 -5.30 -4.88
N LEU A 35 0.97 -5.46 -4.95
CA LEU A 35 0.33 -6.64 -5.55
C LEU A 35 0.60 -6.73 -7.05
N ILE A 36 0.52 -5.60 -7.78
CA ILE A 36 0.85 -5.53 -9.20
C ILE A 36 2.34 -5.86 -9.41
N LEU A 37 3.22 -5.32 -8.58
CA LEU A 37 4.65 -5.55 -8.62
C LEU A 37 4.98 -7.03 -8.34
N LEU A 38 4.31 -7.66 -7.36
CA LEU A 38 4.42 -9.10 -7.06
C LEU A 38 3.97 -9.95 -8.26
N ASN A 39 2.85 -9.62 -8.88
CA ASN A 39 2.34 -10.33 -10.06
C ASN A 39 3.29 -10.17 -11.26
N LYS A 40 3.86 -8.97 -11.46
CA LYS A 40 4.83 -8.69 -12.52
C LYS A 40 6.18 -9.36 -12.26
N THR A 41 6.67 -9.39 -11.02
CA THR A 41 7.91 -10.12 -10.67
C THR A 41 7.74 -11.63 -10.82
N ARG A 42 6.58 -12.20 -10.47
CA ARG A 42 6.25 -13.61 -10.79
C ARG A 42 6.22 -13.90 -12.28
N SER A 43 5.70 -12.97 -13.08
CA SER A 43 5.65 -13.08 -14.54
C SER A 43 7.04 -12.93 -15.16
N LEU A 44 7.85 -11.99 -14.69
CA LEU A 44 9.23 -11.75 -15.14
C LEU A 44 10.18 -12.87 -14.70
N GLY A 45 10.03 -13.42 -13.49
CA GLY A 45 10.81 -14.57 -13.03
C GLY A 45 10.53 -15.86 -13.81
N ARG A 46 9.41 -15.93 -14.54
CA ARG A 46 9.14 -16.98 -15.54
C ARG A 46 9.79 -16.68 -16.90
N LEU A 47 10.02 -15.42 -17.22
CA LEU A 47 10.45 -14.93 -18.54
C LEU A 47 11.96 -14.77 -18.63
N ILE A 48 12.57 -14.31 -17.54
CA ILE A 48 14.01 -14.34 -17.30
C ILE A 48 14.29 -15.76 -16.82
N PHE A 49 15.06 -16.53 -17.59
CA PHE A 49 15.42 -17.94 -17.38
C PHE A 49 16.19 -18.22 -16.05
N LEU A 50 15.66 -17.80 -14.90
CA LEU A 50 16.10 -18.19 -13.58
C LEU A 50 15.65 -19.65 -13.36
N LYS A 51 16.36 -20.57 -14.01
CA LYS A 51 16.34 -22.01 -13.78
C LYS A 51 16.93 -22.38 -12.41
N SER A 52 16.89 -21.47 -11.44
CA SER A 52 17.30 -21.70 -10.05
C SER A 52 16.05 -21.63 -9.19
N SER A 53 15.59 -22.80 -8.76
CA SER A 53 14.40 -22.94 -7.91
C SER A 53 14.54 -22.14 -6.62
N ILE A 54 15.74 -22.06 -6.05
CA ILE A 54 15.98 -21.44 -4.75
C ILE A 54 15.92 -19.91 -4.83
N ALA A 55 16.57 -19.28 -5.80
CA ALA A 55 16.56 -17.82 -5.94
C ALA A 55 15.16 -17.30 -6.27
N THR A 56 14.43 -18.03 -7.12
CA THR A 56 13.05 -17.69 -7.49
C THR A 56 12.11 -17.86 -6.30
N VAL A 57 12.25 -18.94 -5.52
CA VAL A 57 11.47 -19.15 -4.29
C VAL A 57 11.80 -18.06 -3.27
N LEU A 58 13.06 -17.71 -3.06
CA LEU A 58 13.47 -16.68 -2.11
C LEU A 58 12.87 -15.30 -2.48
N LEU A 59 12.97 -14.90 -3.75
CA LEU A 59 12.39 -13.64 -4.24
C LEU A 59 10.86 -13.61 -4.10
N ASN A 60 10.19 -14.74 -4.38
CA ASN A 60 8.74 -14.84 -4.25
C ASN A 60 8.30 -14.75 -2.78
N THR A 61 9.02 -15.42 -1.88
CA THR A 61 8.77 -15.39 -0.43
C THR A 61 9.02 -13.99 0.13
N LEU A 62 10.10 -13.32 -0.29
CA LEU A 62 10.43 -11.97 0.18
C LEU A 62 9.40 -10.94 -0.29
N ALA A 63 8.92 -11.06 -1.53
CA ALA A 63 7.87 -10.21 -2.07
C ALA A 63 6.51 -10.48 -1.40
N LEU A 64 6.19 -11.75 -1.11
CA LEU A 64 5.00 -12.11 -0.34
C LEU A 64 5.04 -11.52 1.08
N LEU A 65 6.20 -11.59 1.75
CA LEU A 65 6.41 -11.05 3.09
C LEU A 65 6.21 -9.52 3.10
N HIS A 66 6.71 -8.83 2.08
CA HIS A 66 6.51 -7.38 1.92
C HIS A 66 5.05 -7.01 1.74
N VAL A 67 4.31 -7.73 0.89
CA VAL A 67 2.86 -7.52 0.71
C VAL A 67 2.11 -7.78 2.03
N LEU A 68 2.48 -8.84 2.76
CA LEU A 68 1.87 -9.17 4.04
C LEU A 68 2.13 -8.09 5.10
N ALA A 69 3.37 -7.59 5.19
CA ALA A 69 3.75 -6.52 6.11
C ALA A 69 3.01 -5.21 5.80
N ALA A 70 2.89 -4.85 4.51
CA ALA A 70 2.12 -3.69 4.08
C ALA A 70 0.63 -3.82 4.45
N LEU A 71 0.06 -5.01 4.31
CA LEU A 71 -1.32 -5.30 4.69
C LEU A 71 -1.52 -5.20 6.21
N LEU A 72 -0.57 -5.74 6.99
CA LEU A 72 -0.57 -5.65 8.45
C LEU A 72 -0.50 -4.20 8.92
N LEU A 73 0.38 -3.39 8.34
CA LEU A 73 0.47 -1.95 8.64
C LEU A 73 -0.83 -1.24 8.29
N PHE A 74 -1.49 -1.57 7.19
CA PHE A 74 -2.79 -1.02 6.82
C PHE A 74 -3.89 -1.36 7.81
N VAL A 75 -3.99 -2.62 8.23
CA VAL A 75 -4.93 -3.04 9.27
C VAL A 75 -4.62 -2.34 10.60
N LEU A 76 -3.35 -2.23 10.97
CA LEU A 76 -2.93 -1.55 12.19
C LEU A 76 -3.29 -0.06 12.15
N THR A 77 -3.04 0.62 11.03
CA THR A 77 -3.44 2.01 10.81
C THR A 77 -4.95 2.17 10.90
N LEU A 78 -5.74 1.24 10.36
CA LEU A 78 -7.21 1.24 10.48
C LEU A 78 -7.71 1.06 11.91
N VAL A 79 -7.07 0.21 12.72
CA VAL A 79 -7.46 -0.06 14.11
C VAL A 79 -7.09 1.10 15.04
N ILE A 80 -5.97 1.78 14.77
CA ILE A 80 -5.50 2.93 15.55
C ILE A 80 -6.26 4.22 15.19
N LEU A 81 -6.88 4.26 14.00
CA LEU A 81 -7.55 5.46 13.48
C LEU A 81 -8.80 5.84 14.25
#